data_AF-A0A938NCN7-F1
#
_entry.id   AF-A0A938NCN7-F1
#
_cell.length_a   1.000
_cell.length_b   1.000
_cell.length_c   1.000
_cell.angle_alpha   90.00
_cell.angle_beta   90.00
_cell.angle_gamma   90.00
#
_symmetry.space_group_name_H-M   'P 1'
#
loop_
_entity.id
_entity.type
_entity.pdbx_description
1 polymer ?
#
loop_
_entity_poly.entity_id
_entity_poly.type
_entity_poly.pdbx_seq_one_letter_code
_entity_poly.pdbx_strand_id
1 'polypeptide(L)'
;MDSAFVQIDGGLAQRRRRRFAFMIEALLRSRLSAGLETGCHRPDEDVNMYLAALLCRYAEGEPRGWGEAPIIPYAGALAERVASARECRTKYLLYRRNADHLLVSLGIFGNPWLRPAPTGSCPWRSEREDCIGRGKSYYAQAAAYASRLGEGRRGLDALLAKLDIGFEDYLRILETLRSEAFNLRQIFTVGEWYYFCRELGISRPLAPGGPGPLPPSAGLG
;
A
#
# COMPACT_ATOMS: atom_id res chain seq x y z
N MET A 1 22.86 20.21 -28.16
CA MET A 1 21.96 19.20 -27.56
C MET A 1 22.70 18.53 -26.42
N ASP A 2 22.03 18.11 -25.35
CA ASP A 2 22.56 17.41 -24.15
C ASP A 2 22.85 18.19 -22.84
N SER A 3 21.93 19.05 -22.40
CA SER A 3 21.90 19.50 -20.97
C SER A 3 20.54 19.38 -20.27
N ALA A 4 19.46 18.99 -20.96
CA ALA A 4 18.11 18.97 -20.38
C ALA A 4 17.70 17.61 -19.76
N PHE A 5 18.35 16.51 -20.13
CA PHE A 5 17.98 15.16 -19.65
C PHE A 5 18.51 14.83 -18.25
N VAL A 6 19.67 15.39 -17.85
CA VAL A 6 20.32 15.08 -16.56
C VAL A 6 19.64 15.78 -15.37
N GLN A 7 18.94 16.90 -15.60
CA GLN A 7 18.28 17.66 -14.53
C GLN A 7 16.92 17.07 -14.08
N ILE A 8 16.24 16.31 -14.95
CA ILE A 8 14.91 15.75 -14.67
C ILE A 8 15.01 14.57 -13.68
N ASP A 9 16.04 13.73 -13.80
CA ASP A 9 16.26 12.58 -12.92
C ASP A 9 16.68 12.98 -11.50
N GLY A 10 17.52 14.02 -11.36
CA GLY A 10 17.93 14.55 -10.05
C GLY A 10 16.75 15.10 -9.24
N GLY A 11 15.81 15.79 -9.90
CA GLY A 11 14.60 16.30 -9.26
C GLY A 11 13.64 15.20 -8.81
N LEU A 12 13.50 14.12 -9.59
CA LEU A 12 12.64 12.98 -9.24
C LEU A 12 13.21 12.17 -8.07
N ALA A 13 14.50 11.87 -8.09
CA ALA A 13 15.18 11.16 -7.00
C ALA A 13 15.10 11.97 -5.69
N GLN A 14 15.31 13.28 -5.76
CA GLN A 14 15.22 14.15 -4.59
C GLN A 14 13.79 14.23 -4.04
N ARG A 15 12.77 14.30 -4.90
CA ARG A 15 11.36 14.27 -4.46
C ARG A 15 11.01 12.93 -3.82
N ARG A 16 11.42 11.80 -4.40
CA ARG A 16 11.21 10.46 -3.81
C ARG A 16 11.86 10.34 -2.43
N ARG A 17 13.09 10.84 -2.28
CA ARG A 17 13.78 10.89 -0.97
C ARG A 17 13.03 11.73 0.05
N ARG A 18 12.55 12.91 -0.33
CA ARG A 18 11.77 13.80 0.56
C ARG A 18 10.46 13.16 1.00
N ARG A 19 9.73 12.50 0.08
CA ARG A 19 8.50 11.77 0.42
C ARG A 19 8.78 10.63 1.39
N PHE A 20 9.80 9.84 1.09
CA PHE A 20 10.18 8.73 1.95
C PHE A 20 10.56 9.22 3.35
N ALA A 21 11.36 10.29 3.43
CA ALA A 21 11.73 10.94 4.70
C ALA A 21 10.50 11.44 5.48
N PHE A 22 9.55 12.07 4.80
CA PHE A 22 8.30 12.49 5.42
C PHE A 22 7.46 11.30 5.91
N MET A 23 7.30 10.25 5.08
CA MET A 23 6.52 9.07 5.43
C MET A 23 7.13 8.31 6.60
N ILE A 24 8.45 8.14 6.63
CA ILE A 24 9.12 7.48 7.74
C ILE A 24 9.04 8.31 9.02
N GLU A 25 9.20 9.64 8.95
CA GLU A 25 9.05 10.52 10.11
C GLU A 25 7.62 10.47 10.67
N ALA A 26 6.62 10.58 9.80
CA ALA A 26 5.22 10.50 10.19
C ALA A 26 4.89 9.14 10.81
N LEU A 27 5.40 8.04 10.22
CA LEU A 27 5.24 6.70 10.76
C LEU A 27 5.86 6.58 12.15
N LEU A 28 7.09 7.02 12.35
CA LEU A 28 7.77 6.96 13.65
C LEU A 28 7.08 7.81 14.72
N ARG A 29 6.55 8.98 14.35
CA ARG A 29 5.71 9.79 15.26
C ARG A 29 4.44 9.04 15.66
N SER A 30 3.73 8.45 14.69
CA SER A 30 2.51 7.68 14.97
C SER A 30 2.76 6.46 15.85
N ARG A 31 3.95 5.84 15.75
CA ARG A 31 4.38 4.75 16.63
C ARG A 31 4.52 5.18 18.08
N LEU A 32 5.17 6.33 18.31
CA LEU A 32 5.31 6.92 19.64
C LEU A 32 3.93 7.21 20.25
N SER A 33 3.04 7.85 19.49
CA SER A 33 1.68 8.14 19.94
C SER A 33 0.86 6.88 20.23
N ALA A 34 1.09 5.79 19.50
CA ALA A 34 0.41 4.51 19.70
C ALA A 34 1.01 3.67 20.86
N GLY A 35 2.09 4.13 21.51
CA GLY A 35 2.82 3.36 22.52
C GLY A 35 3.55 2.14 21.96
N LEU A 36 3.83 2.12 20.65
CA LEU A 36 4.43 1.01 19.91
C LEU A 36 5.79 1.44 19.36
N GLU A 37 6.71 1.85 20.23
CA GLU A 37 8.04 2.32 19.82
C GLU A 37 8.81 1.27 19.02
N THR A 38 9.71 1.71 18.13
CA THR A 38 10.54 0.78 17.35
C THR A 38 11.42 -0.03 18.29
N GLY A 39 11.47 -1.35 18.09
CA GLY A 39 12.32 -2.22 18.91
C GLY A 39 11.80 -2.54 20.32
N CYS A 40 10.69 -1.96 20.79
CA CYS A 40 10.22 -2.18 22.17
C CYS A 40 9.73 -3.62 22.43
N HIS A 41 9.17 -4.27 21.41
CA HIS A 41 8.67 -5.65 21.48
C HIS A 41 9.43 -6.61 20.56
N ARG A 42 9.99 -6.10 19.45
CA ARG A 42 10.66 -6.88 18.41
C ARG A 42 11.52 -5.95 17.52
N PRO A 43 12.64 -6.42 16.95
CA PRO A 43 13.40 -5.64 15.97
C PRO A 43 12.61 -5.52 14.66
N ASP A 44 12.07 -4.33 14.40
CA ASP A 44 11.15 -4.04 13.30
C ASP A 44 11.49 -2.75 12.52
N GLU A 45 12.75 -2.34 12.56
CA GLU A 45 13.28 -1.22 11.79
C GLU A 45 13.07 -1.44 10.28
N ASP A 46 13.29 -2.66 9.81
CA ASP A 46 13.05 -3.08 8.43
C ASP A 46 11.57 -2.99 8.04
N VAL A 47 10.66 -3.30 8.96
CA VAL A 47 9.22 -3.14 8.77
C VAL A 47 8.86 -1.67 8.64
N ASN A 48 9.44 -0.77 9.45
CA ASN A 48 9.19 0.67 9.33
C ASN A 48 9.59 1.18 7.93
N MET A 49 10.75 0.76 7.44
CA MET A 49 11.23 1.11 6.10
C MET A 49 10.29 0.56 5.01
N TYR A 50 9.80 -0.67 5.19
CA TYR A 50 8.83 -1.28 4.28
C TYR A 50 7.50 -0.54 4.27
N LEU A 51 6.94 -0.19 5.42
CA LEU A 51 5.68 0.54 5.54
C LEU A 51 5.78 1.94 4.94
N ALA A 52 6.87 2.66 5.20
CA ALA A 52 7.10 3.98 4.58
C ALA A 52 7.19 3.88 3.05
N ALA A 53 7.88 2.86 2.53
CA ALA A 53 7.95 2.60 1.10
C ALA A 53 6.58 2.22 0.52
N LEU A 54 5.80 1.40 1.24
CA LEU A 54 4.45 0.99 0.86
C LEU A 54 3.52 2.20 0.76
N LEU A 55 3.53 3.08 1.76
CA LEU A 55 2.74 4.31 1.77
C LEU A 55 3.15 5.26 0.65
N CYS A 56 4.45 5.40 0.37
CA CYS A 56 4.92 6.16 -0.80
C CYS A 56 4.35 5.61 -2.10
N ARG A 57 4.32 4.28 -2.27
CA ARG A 57 3.74 3.65 -3.47
C ARG A 57 2.25 3.97 -3.62
N TYR A 58 1.48 3.90 -2.53
CA TYR A 58 0.07 4.29 -2.55
C TYR A 58 -0.13 5.79 -2.84
N ALA A 59 0.70 6.65 -2.27
CA ALA A 59 0.69 8.09 -2.52
C ALA A 59 1.08 8.45 -3.97
N GLU A 60 1.89 7.64 -4.65
CA GLU A 60 2.21 7.82 -6.07
C GLU A 60 1.05 7.44 -7.01
N GLY A 61 -0.05 6.92 -6.48
CA GLY A 61 -1.23 6.59 -7.28
C GLY A 61 -1.01 5.30 -8.05
N GLU A 62 -0.50 4.27 -7.38
CA GLU A 62 -0.43 2.92 -7.94
C GLU A 62 -1.81 2.25 -7.87
N PRO A 63 -2.58 2.29 -8.97
CA PRO A 63 -3.31 1.11 -9.39
C PRO A 63 -2.91 0.79 -10.83
N ARG A 64 -2.26 -0.37 -11.05
CA ARG A 64 -2.06 -1.04 -12.37
C ARG A 64 -0.76 -0.77 -13.14
N GLY A 65 0.26 -0.11 -12.59
CA GLY A 65 1.41 0.37 -13.38
C GLY A 65 2.67 -0.49 -13.34
N TRP A 66 2.89 -1.26 -12.28
CA TRP A 66 4.03 -2.15 -12.15
C TRP A 66 3.53 -3.56 -12.42
N GLY A 67 4.27 -4.38 -13.17
CA GLY A 67 3.95 -5.80 -13.44
C GLY A 67 3.91 -6.71 -12.20
N GLU A 68 3.46 -6.19 -11.06
CA GLU A 68 3.10 -6.92 -9.86
C GLU A 68 1.71 -7.57 -10.03
N ALA A 69 1.49 -8.61 -9.25
CA ALA A 69 0.26 -9.39 -9.32
C ALA A 69 -0.99 -8.54 -9.03
N PRO A 70 -2.14 -8.84 -9.65
CA PRO A 70 -3.38 -8.10 -9.39
C PRO A 70 -3.85 -8.30 -7.94
N ILE A 71 -4.54 -7.29 -7.41
CA ILE A 71 -5.32 -7.41 -6.17
C ILE A 71 -6.58 -8.21 -6.50
N ILE A 72 -6.85 -9.27 -5.73
CA ILE A 72 -7.96 -10.18 -5.94
C ILE A 72 -8.88 -10.08 -4.72
N PRO A 73 -10.06 -9.44 -4.85
CA PRO A 73 -10.93 -9.13 -3.71
C PRO A 73 -11.43 -10.36 -2.93
N TYR A 74 -11.61 -11.49 -3.61
CA TYR A 74 -12.22 -12.68 -3.03
C TYR A 74 -11.16 -13.73 -2.68
N ALA A 75 -11.18 -14.20 -1.43
CA ALA A 75 -10.21 -15.16 -0.93
C ALA A 75 -10.20 -16.48 -1.73
N GLY A 76 -11.37 -16.97 -2.16
CA GLY A 76 -11.48 -18.15 -3.02
C GLY A 76 -10.80 -17.95 -4.38
N ALA A 77 -11.08 -16.83 -5.06
CA ALA A 77 -10.44 -16.49 -6.33
C ALA A 77 -8.92 -16.30 -6.20
N LEU A 78 -8.44 -15.75 -5.07
CA LEU A 78 -7.02 -15.65 -4.79
C LEU A 78 -6.39 -17.04 -4.64
N ALA A 79 -7.03 -17.94 -3.88
CA ALA A 79 -6.57 -19.31 -3.70
C ALA A 79 -6.52 -20.08 -5.04
N GLU A 80 -7.54 -19.97 -5.87
CA GLU A 80 -7.55 -20.55 -7.23
C GLU A 80 -6.43 -19.98 -8.11
N ARG A 81 -6.22 -18.66 -8.06
CA ARG A 81 -5.17 -18.00 -8.84
C ARG A 81 -3.76 -18.41 -8.40
N VAL A 82 -3.57 -18.62 -7.10
CA VAL A 82 -2.33 -19.15 -6.52
C VAL A 82 -2.14 -20.62 -6.87
N ALA A 83 -3.20 -21.43 -6.82
CA ALA A 83 -3.15 -22.85 -7.15
C ALA A 83 -2.75 -23.07 -8.61
N SER A 84 -3.28 -22.23 -9.53
CA SER A 84 -2.94 -22.25 -10.95
C SER A 84 -1.56 -21.67 -11.28
N ALA A 85 -0.95 -20.89 -10.39
CA ALA A 85 0.40 -20.37 -10.61
C ALA A 85 1.46 -21.47 -10.40
N ARG A 86 2.40 -21.60 -11.35
CA ARG A 86 3.50 -22.58 -11.25
C ARG A 86 4.67 -22.06 -10.43
N GLU A 87 5.01 -20.79 -10.62
CA GLU A 87 6.20 -20.19 -10.01
C GLU A 87 5.95 -19.70 -8.59
N CYS A 88 6.88 -20.02 -7.67
CA CYS A 88 6.85 -19.49 -6.29
C CYS A 88 6.87 -17.95 -6.27
N ARG A 89 7.55 -17.33 -7.25
CA ARG A 89 7.62 -15.87 -7.38
C ARG A 89 6.24 -15.26 -7.59
N THR A 90 5.42 -15.85 -8.44
CA THR A 90 4.05 -15.37 -8.70
C THR A 90 3.17 -15.55 -7.48
N LYS A 91 3.25 -16.69 -6.78
CA LYS A 91 2.48 -16.95 -5.55
C LYS A 91 2.84 -15.97 -4.45
N TYR A 92 4.14 -15.74 -4.24
CA TYR A 92 4.66 -14.69 -3.35
C TYR A 92 4.07 -13.32 -3.67
N LEU A 93 4.11 -12.89 -4.94
CA LEU A 93 3.62 -11.57 -5.34
C LEU A 93 2.11 -11.44 -5.13
N LEU A 94 1.33 -12.49 -5.43
CA LEU A 94 -0.11 -12.52 -5.22
C LEU A 94 -0.46 -12.32 -3.75
N TYR A 95 0.11 -13.13 -2.85
CA TYR A 95 -0.19 -12.99 -1.43
C TYR A 95 0.31 -11.66 -0.85
N ARG A 96 1.56 -11.27 -1.14
CA ARG A 96 2.12 -10.00 -0.63
C ARG A 96 1.26 -8.82 -1.05
N ARG A 97 0.89 -8.73 -2.33
CA ARG A 97 0.11 -7.59 -2.84
C ARG A 97 -1.27 -7.49 -2.18
N ASN A 98 -1.92 -8.63 -1.96
CA ASN A 98 -3.22 -8.66 -1.29
C ASN A 98 -3.09 -8.34 0.21
N ALA A 99 -2.03 -8.81 0.88
CA ALA A 99 -1.73 -8.45 2.27
C ALA A 99 -1.43 -6.96 2.45
N ASP A 100 -0.55 -6.41 1.60
CA ASP A 100 -0.22 -4.97 1.54
C ASP A 100 -1.50 -4.13 1.36
N HIS A 101 -2.40 -4.60 0.50
CA HIS A 101 -3.68 -3.94 0.26
C HIS A 101 -4.57 -3.94 1.48
N LEU A 102 -4.75 -5.07 2.13
CA LEU A 102 -5.55 -5.16 3.36
C LEU A 102 -4.98 -4.30 4.48
N LEU A 103 -3.66 -4.29 4.65
CA LEU A 103 -3.01 -3.49 5.69
C LEU A 103 -3.24 -1.98 5.47
N VAL A 104 -3.04 -1.48 4.26
CA VAL A 104 -3.23 -0.06 3.96
C VAL A 104 -4.71 0.33 3.93
N SER A 105 -5.57 -0.47 3.30
CA SER A 105 -7.02 -0.23 3.23
C SER A 105 -7.68 -0.19 4.61
N LEU A 106 -7.29 -1.09 5.52
CA LEU A 106 -7.77 -1.06 6.89
C LEU A 106 -7.13 0.09 7.69
N GLY A 107 -5.81 0.25 7.62
CA GLY A 107 -5.08 1.17 8.49
C GLY A 107 -5.25 2.65 8.13
N ILE A 108 -5.07 2.99 6.85
CA ILE A 108 -5.13 4.37 6.37
C ILE A 108 -6.56 4.78 6.02
N PHE A 109 -7.37 3.85 5.52
CA PHE A 109 -8.69 4.19 4.99
C PHE A 109 -9.84 3.72 5.88
N GLY A 110 -9.59 2.84 6.86
CA GLY A 110 -10.66 2.26 7.69
C GLY A 110 -11.69 1.45 6.89
N ASN A 111 -11.33 1.05 5.67
CA ASN A 111 -12.25 0.52 4.70
C ASN A 111 -11.55 -0.51 3.80
N PRO A 112 -11.78 -1.81 4.03
CA PRO A 112 -11.06 -2.87 3.33
C PRO A 112 -11.32 -2.87 1.81
N TRP A 113 -12.45 -2.33 1.38
CA TRP A 113 -12.86 -2.33 -0.03
C TRP A 113 -12.61 -1.00 -0.73
N LEU A 114 -12.24 0.04 0.02
CA LEU A 114 -12.09 1.42 -0.47
C LEU A 114 -13.33 1.92 -1.23
N ARG A 115 -14.51 1.41 -0.85
CA ARG A 115 -15.81 1.78 -1.41
C ARG A 115 -16.56 2.71 -0.46
N PRO A 116 -17.27 3.74 -0.94
CA PRO A 116 -18.09 4.58 -0.06
C PRO A 116 -18.95 3.70 0.85
N ALA A 117 -18.85 3.90 2.17
CA ALA A 117 -19.70 3.19 3.09
C ALA A 117 -21.17 3.54 2.80
N PRO A 118 -22.12 2.59 2.85
CA PRO A 118 -23.52 2.94 2.86
C PRO A 118 -23.78 3.90 4.03
N THR A 119 -24.45 5.02 3.76
CA THR A 119 -24.76 6.05 4.75
C THR A 119 -25.40 5.46 6.00
N GLY A 120 -24.78 5.67 7.17
CA GLY A 120 -25.44 5.50 8.48
C GLY A 120 -25.06 4.27 9.32
N SER A 121 -24.11 3.44 8.91
CA SER A 121 -23.55 2.38 9.77
C SER A 121 -22.14 1.99 9.32
N CYS A 122 -21.30 1.52 10.24
CA CYS A 122 -20.05 0.82 9.92
C CYS A 122 -20.40 -0.68 9.79
N PRO A 123 -20.83 -1.19 8.61
CA PRO A 123 -21.27 -2.57 8.45
C PRO A 123 -20.07 -3.55 8.51
N TRP A 124 -18.87 -2.99 8.45
CA TRP A 124 -17.61 -3.70 8.25
C TRP A 124 -16.99 -4.26 9.53
N ARG A 125 -17.65 -4.23 10.70
CA ARG A 125 -16.98 -4.66 11.95
C ARG A 125 -16.67 -6.16 11.94
N SER A 126 -17.64 -7.00 11.55
CA SER A 126 -17.41 -8.43 11.33
C SER A 126 -16.50 -8.69 10.12
N GLU A 127 -16.63 -7.89 9.05
CA GLU A 127 -15.74 -7.99 7.89
C GLU A 127 -14.30 -7.57 8.19
N ARG A 128 -14.08 -6.71 9.19
CA ARG A 128 -12.76 -6.19 9.57
C ARG A 128 -11.94 -7.28 10.25
N GLU A 129 -12.50 -8.01 11.20
CA GLU A 129 -11.82 -9.13 11.86
C GLU A 129 -11.43 -10.20 10.84
N ASP A 130 -12.34 -10.52 9.90
CA ASP A 130 -12.06 -11.40 8.78
C ASP A 130 -10.92 -10.86 7.88
N CYS A 131 -10.94 -9.56 7.57
CA CYS A 131 -9.89 -8.93 6.77
C CYS A 131 -8.54 -8.90 7.50
N ILE A 132 -8.53 -8.72 8.82
CA ILE A 132 -7.32 -8.82 9.65
C ILE A 132 -6.78 -10.26 9.58
N GLY A 133 -7.64 -11.26 9.80
CA GLY A 133 -7.26 -12.67 9.71
C GLY A 133 -6.72 -13.06 8.33
N ARG A 134 -7.32 -12.52 7.25
CA ARG A 134 -6.83 -12.67 5.87
C ARG A 134 -5.48 -12.00 5.67
N GLY A 135 -5.31 -10.76 6.13
CA GLY A 135 -4.05 -10.01 6.02
C GLY A 135 -2.88 -10.76 6.65
N LYS A 136 -3.07 -11.26 7.89
CA LYS A 136 -2.12 -12.12 8.60
C LYS A 136 -1.78 -13.38 7.79
N SER A 137 -2.82 -14.14 7.41
CA SER A 137 -2.67 -15.36 6.63
C SER A 137 -1.98 -15.14 5.28
N TYR A 138 -2.20 -14.00 4.62
CA TYR A 138 -1.55 -13.67 3.36
C TYR A 138 -0.09 -13.31 3.56
N TYR A 139 0.29 -12.57 4.62
CA TYR A 139 1.69 -12.35 4.94
C TYR A 139 2.41 -13.64 5.31
N ALA A 140 1.79 -14.52 6.11
CA ALA A 140 2.33 -15.84 6.44
C ALA A 140 2.60 -16.68 5.18
N GLN A 141 1.64 -16.73 4.25
CA GLN A 141 1.80 -17.45 2.98
C GLN A 141 2.85 -16.79 2.09
N ALA A 142 2.88 -15.45 2.03
CA ALA A 142 3.90 -14.72 1.28
C ALA A 142 5.30 -15.01 1.83
N ALA A 143 5.48 -15.07 3.15
CA ALA A 143 6.74 -15.44 3.80
C ALA A 143 7.17 -16.86 3.42
N ALA A 144 6.24 -17.82 3.46
CA ALA A 144 6.50 -19.21 3.09
C ALA A 144 6.90 -19.39 1.61
N TYR A 145 6.35 -18.58 0.69
CA TYR A 145 6.81 -18.58 -0.70
C TYR A 145 8.10 -17.78 -0.88
N ALA A 146 8.34 -16.74 -0.09
CA ALA A 146 9.56 -15.93 -0.13
C ALA A 146 10.80 -16.74 0.28
N SER A 147 10.69 -17.59 1.30
CA SER A 147 11.79 -18.46 1.76
C SER A 147 12.23 -19.48 0.70
N ARG A 148 11.35 -19.76 -0.27
CA ARG A 148 11.61 -20.64 -1.42
C ARG A 148 12.17 -19.90 -2.63
N LEU A 149 12.23 -18.57 -2.59
CA LEU A 149 12.94 -17.76 -3.58
C LEU A 149 14.41 -17.76 -3.19
N GLY A 150 15.32 -18.09 -4.12
CA GLY A 150 16.75 -18.23 -3.84
C GLY A 150 17.44 -16.99 -3.25
N GLU A 151 18.76 -17.08 -3.11
CA GLU A 151 19.60 -16.24 -2.22
C GLU A 151 19.50 -14.70 -2.39
N GLY A 152 18.97 -14.19 -3.50
CA GLY A 152 18.84 -12.75 -3.76
C GLY A 152 17.76 -12.02 -2.95
N ARG A 153 17.03 -12.72 -2.07
CA ARG A 153 15.90 -12.18 -1.29
C ARG A 153 15.98 -12.48 0.22
N ARG A 154 17.19 -12.76 0.72
CA ARG A 154 17.46 -13.02 2.14
C ARG A 154 16.83 -11.94 3.02
N GLY A 155 15.96 -12.34 3.94
CA GLY A 155 15.29 -11.45 4.90
C GLY A 155 13.90 -10.97 4.50
N LEU A 156 13.44 -11.17 3.26
CA LEU A 156 12.05 -10.85 2.89
C LEU A 156 11.04 -11.78 3.58
N ASP A 157 11.38 -13.05 3.73
CA ASP A 157 10.62 -14.01 4.50
C ASP A 157 10.51 -13.60 5.97
N ALA A 158 11.63 -13.22 6.59
CA ALA A 158 11.64 -12.71 7.96
C ALA A 158 10.82 -11.42 8.11
N LEU A 159 10.95 -10.47 7.19
CA LEU A 159 10.17 -9.22 7.19
C LEU A 159 8.67 -9.48 7.07
N LEU A 160 8.26 -10.39 6.17
CA LEU A 160 6.84 -10.74 6.01
C LEU A 160 6.31 -11.51 7.22
N ALA A 161 7.13 -12.35 7.85
CA ALA A 161 6.77 -12.99 9.11
C ALA A 161 6.59 -11.97 10.25
N LYS A 162 7.43 -10.93 10.31
CA LYS A 162 7.22 -9.81 11.26
C LYS A 162 5.89 -9.11 11.01
N LEU A 163 5.56 -8.84 9.74
CA LEU A 163 4.28 -8.21 9.35
C LEU A 163 3.05 -9.07 9.68
N ASP A 164 3.16 -10.39 9.56
CA ASP A 164 2.11 -11.32 10.01
C ASP A 164 1.91 -11.25 11.53
N ILE A 165 2.98 -11.49 12.29
CA ILE A 165 2.92 -11.55 13.76
C ILE A 165 2.51 -10.20 14.35
N GLY A 166 3.02 -9.10 13.80
CA GLY A 166 2.76 -7.73 14.25
C GLY A 166 1.61 -7.04 13.51
N PHE A 167 0.80 -7.75 12.71
CA PHE A 167 -0.17 -7.13 11.81
C PHE A 167 -1.09 -6.12 12.51
N GLU A 168 -1.62 -6.47 13.67
CA GLU A 168 -2.52 -5.61 14.45
C GLU A 168 -1.82 -4.39 15.04
N ASP A 169 -0.54 -4.53 15.44
CA ASP A 169 0.29 -3.43 15.92
C ASP A 169 0.52 -2.44 14.77
N TYR A 170 0.94 -2.93 13.60
CA TYR A 170 1.16 -2.11 12.41
C TYR A 170 -0.13 -1.48 11.92
N LEU A 171 -1.25 -2.18 12.03
CA LEU A 171 -2.57 -1.63 11.73
C LEU A 171 -2.88 -0.45 12.65
N ARG A 172 -2.69 -0.60 13.97
CA ARG A 172 -2.90 0.47 14.94
C ARG A 172 -2.01 1.68 14.66
N ILE A 173 -0.74 1.45 14.34
CA ILE A 173 0.21 2.51 13.94
C ILE A 173 -0.32 3.28 12.73
N LEU A 174 -0.79 2.58 11.68
CA LEU A 174 -1.34 3.23 10.49
C LEU A 174 -2.66 3.98 10.78
N GLU A 175 -3.48 3.50 11.70
CA GLU A 175 -4.69 4.21 12.13
C GLU A 175 -4.39 5.49 12.93
N THR A 176 -3.36 5.45 13.75
CA THR A 176 -2.82 6.63 14.44
C THR A 176 -2.25 7.62 13.42
N LEU A 177 -1.46 7.12 12.45
CA LEU A 177 -0.91 7.92 11.35
C LEU A 177 -2.01 8.63 10.57
N ARG A 178 -3.08 7.92 10.21
CA ARG A 178 -4.27 8.46 9.55
C ARG A 178 -4.86 9.65 10.32
N SER A 179 -4.94 9.51 11.64
CA SER A 179 -5.62 10.48 12.51
C SER A 179 -4.73 11.70 12.80
N GLU A 180 -3.44 11.50 13.01
CA GLU A 180 -2.50 12.53 13.48
C GLU A 180 -1.74 13.22 12.35
N ALA A 181 -1.09 12.45 11.47
CA ALA A 181 -0.23 13.02 10.43
C ALA A 181 -1.04 13.58 9.25
N PHE A 182 -2.20 12.98 9.00
CA PHE A 182 -3.01 13.31 7.83
C PHE A 182 -4.34 14.00 8.18
N ASN A 183 -4.69 14.11 9.47
CA ASN A 183 -5.99 14.65 9.93
C ASN A 183 -7.20 14.03 9.19
N LEU A 184 -7.10 12.77 8.75
CA LEU A 184 -8.12 12.11 7.92
C LEU A 184 -9.23 11.58 8.83
N ARG A 185 -10.02 12.49 9.41
CA ARG A 185 -11.29 12.15 10.06
C ARG A 185 -12.39 11.83 9.04
N GLN A 186 -12.13 12.07 7.75
CA GLN A 186 -12.98 11.68 6.63
C GLN A 186 -12.33 10.51 5.89
N ILE A 187 -13.13 9.50 5.50
CA ILE A 187 -12.65 8.31 4.79
C ILE A 187 -12.35 8.72 3.34
N PHE A 188 -11.07 8.92 3.02
CA PHE A 188 -10.63 9.11 1.65
C PHE A 188 -10.68 7.76 0.90
N THR A 189 -10.92 7.79 -0.40
CA THR A 189 -10.61 6.71 -1.34
C THR A 189 -9.13 6.80 -1.72
N VAL A 190 -8.56 5.76 -2.35
CA VAL A 190 -7.15 5.80 -2.82
C VAL A 190 -6.89 6.98 -3.76
N GLY A 191 -7.87 7.34 -4.60
CA GLY A 191 -7.77 8.49 -5.49
C GLY A 191 -7.71 9.81 -4.72
N GLU A 192 -8.56 9.98 -3.71
CA GLU A 192 -8.56 11.19 -2.88
C GLU A 192 -7.31 11.27 -2.00
N TRP A 193 -6.77 10.13 -1.53
CA TRP A 193 -5.46 10.08 -0.85
C TRP A 193 -4.30 10.46 -1.77
N TYR A 194 -4.31 9.98 -3.01
CA TYR A 194 -3.34 10.42 -4.03
C TYR A 194 -3.42 11.93 -4.25
N TYR A 195 -4.62 12.50 -4.36
CA TYR A 195 -4.81 13.94 -4.54
C TYR A 195 -4.41 14.74 -3.30
N PHE A 196 -4.72 14.25 -2.11
CA PHE A 196 -4.28 14.82 -0.84
C PHE A 196 -2.75 14.86 -0.74
N CYS A 197 -2.09 13.72 -1.02
CA CYS A 197 -0.64 13.69 -1.10
C CYS A 197 -0.12 14.63 -2.20
N ARG A 198 -0.81 14.79 -3.34
CA ARG A 198 -0.43 15.76 -4.38
C ARG A 198 -0.50 17.20 -3.89
N GLU A 199 -1.55 17.57 -3.16
CA GLU A 199 -1.76 18.92 -2.63
C GLU A 199 -0.69 19.28 -1.58
N LEU A 200 -0.29 18.31 -0.76
CA LEU A 200 0.84 18.45 0.16
C LEU A 200 2.23 18.44 -0.53
N GLY A 201 2.28 18.39 -1.87
CA GLY A 201 3.53 18.29 -2.63
C GLY A 201 4.24 16.93 -2.50
N ILE A 202 3.55 15.94 -1.92
CA ILE A 202 4.01 14.57 -1.69
C ILE A 202 3.82 13.73 -2.96
N SER A 203 2.86 14.01 -3.85
CA SER A 203 2.67 13.23 -5.11
C SER A 203 3.15 13.97 -6.36
N ARG A 204 3.50 13.21 -7.42
CA ARG A 204 3.89 13.76 -8.73
C ARG A 204 2.64 14.29 -9.46
N PRO A 205 2.69 15.44 -10.17
CA PRO A 205 1.68 15.74 -11.18
C PRO A 205 1.77 14.71 -12.31
N LEU A 206 0.68 13.98 -12.57
CA LEU A 206 0.52 13.30 -13.86
C LEU A 206 0.68 14.36 -14.95
N ALA A 207 1.60 14.13 -15.89
CA ALA A 207 1.61 14.93 -17.11
C ALA A 207 0.23 14.78 -17.77
N PRO A 208 -0.35 15.85 -18.35
CA PRO A 208 -1.69 15.78 -18.94
C PRO A 208 -1.66 14.90 -20.19
N GLY A 209 -1.91 13.61 -19.99
CA GLY A 209 -2.29 12.66 -21.03
C GLY A 209 -3.74 12.27 -20.82
N GLY A 210 -4.66 13.24 -20.94
CA GLY A 210 -6.08 12.93 -21.08
C GLY A 210 -6.34 12.35 -22.46
N PRO A 211 -7.35 11.47 -22.63
CA PRO A 211 -7.84 11.14 -23.96
C PRO A 211 -8.30 12.45 -24.62
N GLY A 212 -7.80 12.72 -25.81
CA GLY A 212 -8.22 13.88 -26.60
C GLY A 212 -9.75 13.88 -26.80
N PRO A 213 -10.36 15.05 -27.01
CA PRO A 213 -11.81 15.15 -27.19
C PRO A 213 -12.27 14.20 -28.29
N LEU A 214 -13.30 13.41 -27.99
CA LEU A 214 -14.00 12.56 -28.94
C LEU A 214 -14.45 13.42 -30.14
N PRO A 215 -14.24 12.97 -31.39
CA PRO A 215 -14.77 13.67 -32.54
C PRO A 215 -16.31 13.70 -32.47
N PRO A 216 -16.95 14.79 -32.95
CA PRO A 216 -18.39 14.91 -32.93
C PRO A 216 -19.01 13.76 -33.72
N SER A 217 -19.98 13.10 -33.10
CA SER A 217 -20.85 12.10 -33.69
C SER A 217 -21.45 12.67 -34.98
N ALA A 218 -21.10 12.06 -36.11
CA ALA A 218 -21.81 12.27 -37.36
C ALA A 218 -23.24 11.77 -37.18
N GLY A 219 -24.17 12.70 -36.98
CA GLY A 219 -25.57 12.48 -37.24
C GLY A 219 -25.73 12.29 -38.74
N LEU A 220 -26.04 11.07 -39.15
CA LEU A 220 -26.66 10.79 -40.44
C LEU A 220 -28.11 10.42 -40.13
N GLY A 221 -29.00 11.30 -40.60
CA GLY A 221 -30.38 10.93 -40.90
C GLY A 221 -30.47 10.17 -42.21
#